data_AF-A0A447NYB1-F1
#
_entry.id   AF-A0A447NYB1-F1
#
_cell.length_a   1.000
_cell.length_b   1.000
_cell.length_c   1.000
_cell.angle_alpha   90.00
_cell.angle_beta   90.00
_cell.angle_gamma   90.00
#
_symmetry.space_group_name_H-M   'P 1'
#
loop_
_entity.id
_entity.type
_entity.pdbx_description
1 polymer ?
#
loop_
_entity_poly.entity_id
_entity_poly.type
_entity_poly.pdbx_seq_one_letter_code
_entity_poly.pdbx_strand_id
1 'polypeptide(L)'
;MPPALAQFGEYGLHATTRDIAALAGQNIAAITYYFGSKEDLYLACAQWIADFLGEKFRPHAEKAERLFSQPAPDRDAIRELILLACKNMIMLLTQEDTVT
;
A
#
# COMPACT_ATOMS: atom_id res chain seq x y z
N MET A 1 -8.12 4.74 8.12
CA MET A 1 -7.24 3.67 7.61
C MET A 1 -5.84 3.70 8.25
N PRO A 2 -5.10 4.82 8.27
CA PRO A 2 -3.69 4.84 8.73
C PRO A 2 -3.45 4.36 10.18
N PRO A 3 -4.31 4.69 11.17
CA PRO A 3 -4.16 4.16 12.53
C PRO A 3 -4.26 2.62 12.61
N ALA A 4 -5.15 2.03 11.81
CA ALA A 4 -5.29 0.57 11.75
C ALA A 4 -4.08 -0.07 11.09
N LEU A 5 -3.55 0.53 10.01
CA LEU A 5 -2.32 0.09 9.36
C LEU A 5 -1.12 0.12 10.31
N ALA A 6 -0.96 1.18 11.10
CA ALA A 6 0.12 1.27 12.09
C ALA A 6 0.03 0.17 13.15
N GLN A 7 -1.16 -0.05 13.72
CA GLN A 7 -1.38 -1.08 14.72
C GLN A 7 -1.22 -2.50 14.17
N PHE A 8 -1.77 -2.79 12.99
CA PHE A 8 -1.61 -4.10 12.36
C PHE A 8 -0.20 -4.33 11.85
N GLY A 9 0.53 -3.30 11.42
CA GLY A 9 1.91 -3.40 11.01
C GLY A 9 2.84 -3.78 12.17
N GLU A 10 2.60 -3.21 13.35
CA GLU A 10 3.42 -3.47 14.54
C GLU A 10 3.04 -4.78 15.26
N TYR A 11 1.74 -5.07 15.38
CA TYR A 11 1.24 -6.15 16.23
C TYR A 11 0.52 -7.29 15.48
N GLY A 12 0.37 -7.19 14.17
CA GLY A 12 -0.44 -8.14 13.40
C GLY A 12 -1.87 -8.26 13.95
N LEU A 13 -2.45 -9.46 13.88
CA LEU A 13 -3.79 -9.72 14.42
C LEU A 13 -3.88 -9.60 15.95
N HIS A 14 -2.77 -9.41 16.67
CA HIS A 14 -2.80 -9.11 18.10
C HIS A 14 -3.19 -7.66 18.40
N ALA A 15 -3.20 -6.78 17.39
CA ALA A 15 -3.77 -5.44 17.52
C ALA A 15 -5.21 -5.51 18.05
N THR A 16 -5.56 -4.56 18.93
CA THR A 16 -6.91 -4.48 19.50
C THR A 16 -7.71 -3.38 18.82
N THR A 17 -9.02 -3.60 18.61
CA THR A 17 -9.93 -2.58 18.06
C THR A 17 -10.01 -1.34 18.96
N ARG A 18 -9.79 -1.50 20.26
CA ARG A 18 -9.71 -0.39 21.21
C ARG A 18 -8.52 0.51 20.93
N ASP A 19 -7.33 -0.06 20.78
CA ASP A 19 -6.11 0.73 20.58
C ASP A 19 -6.11 1.38 19.19
N ILE A 20 -6.66 0.69 18.18
CA ILE A 20 -6.90 1.24 16.84
C ILE A 20 -7.87 2.43 16.90
N ALA A 21 -9.00 2.29 17.58
CA ALA A 21 -9.99 3.36 17.70
C ALA A 21 -9.43 4.57 18.48
N ALA A 22 -8.69 4.31 19.55
CA ALA A 22 -8.01 5.34 20.34
C ALA A 22 -6.98 6.11 19.50
N LEU A 23 -6.14 5.40 18.74
CA LEU A 23 -5.17 6.03 17.83
C LEU A 23 -5.85 6.83 16.71
N ALA A 24 -7.02 6.40 16.27
CA ALA A 24 -7.84 7.12 15.29
C ALA A 24 -8.65 8.30 15.87
N GLY A 25 -8.68 8.47 17.19
CA GLY A 25 -9.54 9.45 17.85
C GLY A 25 -11.03 9.20 17.63
N GLN A 26 -11.43 7.94 17.41
CA GLN A 26 -12.81 7.54 17.12
C GLN A 26 -13.40 6.68 18.24
N ASN A 27 -14.72 6.62 18.31
CA ASN A 27 -15.41 5.66 19.16
C ASN A 27 -15.16 4.23 18.65
N ILE A 28 -14.90 3.27 19.56
CA ILE A 28 -14.70 1.86 19.22
C ILE A 28 -15.85 1.26 18.38
N ALA A 29 -17.08 1.73 18.59
CA ALA A 29 -18.25 1.29 17.82
C ALA A 29 -18.16 1.63 16.32
N ALA A 30 -17.35 2.63 15.94
CA ALA A 30 -17.15 3.02 14.55
C ALA A 30 -16.52 1.87 13.73
N ILE A 31 -15.65 1.06 14.33
CA ILE A 31 -15.01 -0.06 13.63
C ILE A 31 -16.08 -1.08 13.21
N THR A 32 -16.95 -1.49 14.12
CA THR A 32 -18.05 -2.41 13.80
C THR A 32 -19.03 -1.79 12.80
N TYR A 33 -19.30 -0.49 12.90
CA TYR A 33 -20.22 0.19 11.99
C TYR A 33 -19.70 0.25 10.53
N TYR A 34 -18.43 0.58 10.32
CA TYR A 34 -17.86 0.75 8.97
C TYR A 34 -17.28 -0.53 8.38
N PHE A 35 -16.74 -1.43 9.21
CA PHE A 35 -16.00 -2.61 8.76
C PHE A 35 -16.63 -3.92 9.21
N GLY A 36 -17.52 -3.92 10.22
CA GLY A 36 -18.10 -5.15 10.77
C GLY A 36 -17.22 -5.79 11.84
N SER A 37 -16.06 -6.32 11.45
CA SER A 37 -15.13 -7.02 12.35
C SER A 37 -13.70 -6.46 12.30
N LYS A 38 -12.84 -6.95 13.19
CA LYS A 38 -11.41 -6.61 13.17
C LYS A 38 -10.73 -7.23 11.96
N GLU A 39 -11.14 -8.44 11.60
CA GLU A 39 -10.65 -9.21 10.46
C GLU A 39 -11.02 -8.51 9.14
N ASP A 40 -12.25 -7.98 9.04
CA ASP A 40 -12.68 -7.19 7.89
C ASP A 40 -11.93 -5.86 7.80
N LEU A 41 -11.68 -5.20 8.93
CA LEU A 41 -10.82 -4.00 8.96
C LEU A 41 -9.38 -4.33 8.53
N TYR A 42 -8.85 -5.50 8.91
CA TYR A 42 -7.53 -5.96 8.47
C TYR A 42 -7.49 -6.20 6.95
N LEU A 43 -8.52 -6.85 6.39
CA LEU A 43 -8.65 -7.03 4.94
C LEU A 43 -8.80 -5.68 4.21
N ALA A 44 -9.56 -4.74 4.77
CA ALA A 44 -9.68 -3.40 4.22
C ALA A 44 -8.33 -2.68 4.20
N CYS A 45 -7.50 -2.84 5.24
CA CYS A 45 -6.13 -2.35 5.26
C CYS A 45 -5.27 -2.99 4.15
N ALA A 46 -5.36 -4.31 3.98
CA ALA A 46 -4.64 -5.02 2.92
C ALA A 46 -5.06 -4.56 1.52
N GLN A 47 -6.36 -4.37 1.29
CA GLN A 47 -6.89 -3.85 0.03
C GLN A 47 -6.38 -2.42 -0.22
N TRP A 48 -6.39 -1.57 0.79
CA TRP A 48 -5.87 -0.21 0.66
C TRP A 48 -4.37 -0.18 0.32
N ILE A 49 -3.57 -1.06 0.92
CA ILE A 49 -2.14 -1.21 0.54
C ILE A 49 -2.02 -1.66 -0.91
N ALA A 50 -2.80 -2.67 -1.33
CA ALA A 50 -2.76 -3.18 -2.69
C ALA A 50 -3.13 -2.10 -3.72
N ASP A 51 -4.18 -1.31 -3.45
CA ASP A 51 -4.62 -0.21 -4.30
C ASP A 51 -3.57 0.90 -4.35
N PHE A 52 -3.02 1.30 -3.20
CA PHE A 52 -1.98 2.31 -3.10
C PHE A 52 -0.72 1.91 -3.88
N LEU A 53 -0.21 0.70 -3.66
CA LEU A 53 0.95 0.18 -4.40
C LEU A 53 0.63 0.05 -5.89
N GLY A 54 -0.53 -0.49 -6.24
CA GLY A 54 -0.99 -0.64 -7.62
C GLY A 54 -1.00 0.70 -8.37
N GLU A 55 -1.59 1.75 -7.78
CA GLU A 55 -1.65 3.08 -8.38
C GLU A 55 -0.26 3.71 -8.56
N LYS A 56 0.63 3.56 -7.58
CA LYS A 56 2.01 4.09 -7.65
C LYS A 56 2.85 3.36 -8.70
N PHE A 57 2.65 2.06 -8.87
CA PHE A 57 3.40 1.24 -9.83
C PHE A 57 2.75 1.15 -11.22
N ARG A 58 1.47 1.53 -11.39
CA ARG A 58 0.77 1.45 -12.68
C ARG A 58 1.55 2.10 -13.83
N PRO A 59 2.07 3.33 -13.74
CA PRO A 59 2.82 3.94 -14.85
C PRO A 59 4.10 3.17 -15.20
N HIS A 60 4.67 2.44 -14.23
CA HIS A 60 5.83 1.61 -14.44
C HIS A 60 5.46 0.29 -15.14
N ALA A 61 4.38 -0.36 -14.70
CA ALA A 61 3.84 -1.56 -15.33
C ALA A 61 3.44 -1.30 -16.80
N GLU A 62 2.73 -0.20 -17.08
CA GLU A 62 2.33 0.18 -18.44
C GLU A 62 3.53 0.47 -19.37
N LYS A 63 4.65 0.96 -18.81
CA LYS A 63 5.90 1.13 -19.58
C LYS A 63 6.56 -0.22 -19.87
N ALA A 64 6.54 -1.13 -18.90
CA ALA A 64 7.05 -2.49 -19.07
C ALA A 64 6.27 -3.25 -20.14
N GLU A 65 4.94 -3.26 -20.04
CA GLU A 65 4.07 -3.93 -21.01
C GLU A 65 4.31 -3.42 -22.43
N ARG A 66 4.38 -2.10 -22.62
CA ARG A 66 4.67 -1.48 -23.92
C ARG A 66 6.07 -1.79 -24.46
N LEU A 67 7.06 -1.97 -23.59
CA LEU A 67 8.41 -2.34 -24.01
C LEU A 67 8.46 -3.81 -24.44
N PHE A 68 7.86 -4.69 -23.66
CA PHE A 68 7.82 -6.13 -23.95
C PHE A 68 6.90 -6.50 -25.12
N SER A 69 5.93 -5.65 -25.48
CA SER A 69 5.10 -5.87 -26.67
C SER A 69 5.82 -5.59 -27.99
N GLN A 70 7.06 -5.08 -27.97
CA GLN A 70 7.83 -4.80 -29.17
C GLN A 70 8.47 -6.08 -29.73
N PRO A 71 8.58 -6.25 -31.07
CA PRO A 71 9.16 -7.45 -31.67
C PRO A 71 10.62 -7.73 -31.24
N ALA A 72 11.38 -6.68 -30.95
CA ALA A 72 12.74 -6.75 -30.44
C ALA A 72 12.93 -5.63 -29.40
N PRO A 73 12.63 -5.89 -28.12
CA PRO A 73 12.78 -4.90 -27.06
C PRO A 73 14.23 -4.47 -26.87
N ASP A 74 14.46 -3.17 -26.69
CA ASP A 74 15.79 -2.63 -26.42
C ASP A 74 16.30 -3.03 -25.03
N ARG A 75 17.53 -3.57 -24.99
CA ARG A 75 18.19 -4.03 -23.76
C ARG A 75 18.52 -2.86 -22.84
N ASP A 76 18.89 -1.71 -23.38
CA ASP A 76 19.21 -0.53 -22.58
C ASP A 76 17.95 0.04 -21.96
N ALA A 77 16.85 0.15 -22.72
CA ALA A 77 15.53 0.50 -22.19
C ALA A 77 15.04 -0.46 -21.09
N ILE A 78 15.26 -1.77 -21.21
CA ILE A 78 14.92 -2.74 -20.14
C ILE A 78 15.72 -2.44 -18.87
N ARG A 79 17.02 -2.17 -19.01
CA ARG A 79 17.89 -1.84 -17.88
C ARG A 79 17.45 -0.56 -17.19
N GLU A 80 17.14 0.49 -17.96
CA GLU A 80 16.61 1.75 -17.42
C GLU A 80 15.29 1.54 -16.67
N LEU A 81 14.43 0.66 -17.18
CA LEU A 81 13.18 0.33 -16.55
C LEU A 81 13.41 -0.35 -15.18
N ILE A 82 14.31 -1.32 -15.08
CA ILE A 82 14.67 -1.95 -13.78
C ILE A 82 15.17 -0.90 -12.78
N LEU A 83 16.05 0.01 -13.22
CA LEU A 83 16.58 1.08 -12.36
C LEU A 83 15.48 2.05 -11.89
N LEU A 84 14.55 2.38 -12.78
CA LEU A 84 13.39 3.19 -12.45
C LEU A 84 12.47 2.50 -11.43
N ALA A 85 12.29 1.18 -11.54
CA ALA A 85 11.53 0.39 -10.57
C ALA A 85 12.16 0.49 -9.17
N CYS A 86 13.48 0.29 -9.07
CA CYS A 86 14.23 0.41 -7.83
C CYS A 86 14.12 1.83 -7.25
N LYS A 87 14.25 2.87 -8.10
CA LYS A 87 14.11 4.26 -7.66
C LYS A 87 12.70 4.55 -7.14
N ASN A 88 11.67 4.06 -7.81
CA ASN A 88 10.28 4.20 -7.37
C ASN A 88 10.03 3.48 -6.04
N MET A 89 10.56 2.27 -5.85
CA MET A 89 10.50 1.58 -4.56
C MET A 89 11.21 2.35 -3.45
N ILE A 90 12.43 2.85 -3.70
CA ILE A 90 13.16 3.65 -2.70
C ILE A 90 12.33 4.87 -2.32
N MET A 91 11.87 5.65 -3.31
CA MET A 91 11.05 6.84 -3.04
C MET A 91 9.78 6.52 -2.27
N LEU A 92 9.11 5.40 -2.57
CA LEU A 92 7.89 5.00 -1.90
C LEU A 92 8.13 4.58 -0.44
N LEU A 93 9.22 3.85 -0.19
CA LEU A 93 9.57 3.34 1.14
C LEU A 93 10.26 4.39 2.03
N THR A 94 10.87 5.41 1.45
CA THR A 94 11.55 6.49 2.17
C THR A 94 10.75 7.79 2.22
N GLN A 95 9.59 7.84 1.58
CA GLN A 95 8.66 8.95 1.78
C GLN A 95 8.20 8.87 3.24
N GLU A 96 8.50 9.92 4.00
CA GLU A 96 7.76 10.19 5.22
C GLU A 96 6.32 10.47 4.78
N ASP A 97 5.48 9.45 4.73
CA ASP A 97 4.05 9.65 4.63
C ASP A 97 3.63 10.33 5.93
N THR A 98 3.70 11.66 5.95
CA THR A 98 2.85 12.48 6.81
C THR A 98 1.43 12.10 6.43
N VAL A 99 0.90 11.15 7.19
CA VAL A 99 -0.52 10.89 7.29
C VAL A 99 -1.16 12.18 7.82
N THR A 100 -1.52 13.07 6.91
CA THR A 100 -2.41 14.22 7.15
C THR A 100 -3.84 13.82 6.89
#